data_AF-A0A8H9XUX8-F1
#
_entry.id   AF-A0A8H9XUX8-F1
#
_cell.length_a   1.000
_cell.length_b   1.000
_cell.length_c   1.000
_cell.angle_alpha   90.00
_cell.angle_beta   90.00
_cell.angle_gamma   90.00
#
_symmetry.space_group_name_H-M   'P 1'
#
loop_
_entity.id
_entity.type
_entity.pdbx_description
1 polymer ?
#
loop_
_entity_poly.entity_id
_entity_poly.type
_entity_poly.pdbx_seq_one_letter_code
_entity_poly.pdbx_strand_id
1 'polypeptide(L)'
;TGARKTYGLNLIGGIRRDLLKDDMIQTRQLAQQMRREVQELVDVLLSTPNMEQRTVGIGRLDPEIARDFSNVGPMVRASGHARDTRADHPFVGYGLLPMEVHSEQGCDVISRLKVRINEVYTALNMIDYGLDNLPGGP
;
A
#
# COMPACT_ATOMS: atom_id res chain seq x y z
N THR A 1 8.12 14.69 -16.35
CA THR A 1 6.73 14.78 -16.86
C THR A 1 6.23 16.20 -17.05
N GLY A 2 6.95 17.25 -16.62
CA GLY A 2 6.52 18.66 -16.77
C GLY A 2 5.39 19.07 -15.81
N ALA A 3 4.57 18.12 -15.37
CA ALA A 3 3.50 18.31 -14.38
C ALA A 3 3.74 17.53 -13.08
N ARG A 4 3.32 18.12 -11.95
CA ARG A 4 3.50 17.59 -10.59
C ARG A 4 2.43 16.60 -10.12
N LYS A 5 1.35 16.39 -10.88
CA LYS A 5 0.24 15.47 -10.53
C LYS A 5 -0.22 14.64 -11.73
N THR A 6 -0.32 15.26 -12.90
CA THR A 6 -0.75 14.61 -14.15
C THR A 6 0.45 14.19 -14.98
N TYR A 7 1.07 13.08 -14.59
CA TYR A 7 2.39 12.67 -15.08
C TYR A 7 2.39 12.15 -16.53
N GLY A 8 1.29 11.56 -17.01
CA GLY A 8 1.19 11.00 -18.37
C GLY A 8 2.23 9.94 -18.70
N LEU A 9 2.74 9.22 -17.69
CA LEU A 9 3.80 8.20 -17.84
C LEU A 9 3.27 6.88 -18.40
N ASN A 10 2.14 6.38 -17.90
CA ASN A 10 1.55 5.12 -18.38
C ASN A 10 0.78 5.36 -19.68
N LEU A 11 1.06 4.56 -20.71
CA LEU A 11 0.45 4.60 -22.04
C LEU A 11 -0.10 3.22 -22.42
N ILE A 12 -1.00 3.19 -23.40
CA ILE A 12 -1.32 1.93 -24.08
C ILE A 12 -0.05 1.48 -24.81
N GLY A 13 0.45 0.30 -24.46
CA GLY A 13 1.69 -0.25 -25.01
C GLY A 13 2.95 -0.04 -24.15
N GLY A 14 2.87 0.62 -22.99
CA GLY A 14 4.00 0.71 -22.06
C GLY A 14 4.12 2.03 -21.31
N ILE A 15 5.36 2.48 -21.09
CA ILE A 15 5.68 3.73 -20.40
C ILE A 15 6.26 4.76 -21.37
N ARG A 16 5.99 6.05 -21.11
CA ARG A 16 6.45 7.17 -21.96
C ARG A 16 7.96 7.40 -21.88
N ARG A 17 8.56 7.12 -20.73
CA ARG A 17 9.97 7.40 -20.43
C ARG A 17 10.52 6.27 -19.58
N ASP A 18 11.78 5.94 -19.86
CA ASP A 18 12.52 4.96 -19.08
C ASP A 18 12.93 5.52 -17.71
N LEU A 19 13.27 4.61 -16.79
CA LEU A 19 13.76 4.91 -15.45
C LEU A 19 15.29 5.01 -15.46
N LEU A 20 15.83 6.19 -15.21
CA LEU A 20 17.27 6.40 -15.24
C LEU A 20 17.93 5.96 -13.92
N LYS A 21 19.25 5.74 -13.97
CA LYS A 21 20.04 5.38 -12.78
C LYS A 21 19.90 6.41 -11.65
N ASP A 22 19.89 7.70 -11.98
CA ASP A 22 19.71 8.76 -10.98
C ASP A 22 18.32 8.73 -10.37
N ASP A 23 17.28 8.38 -11.14
CA ASP A 23 15.92 8.19 -10.64
C ASP A 23 15.87 7.02 -9.64
N MET A 24 16.56 5.91 -9.95
CA MET A 24 16.66 4.75 -9.05
C MET A 24 17.35 5.11 -7.72
N ILE A 25 18.44 5.88 -7.77
CA ILE A 25 19.17 6.33 -6.58
C ILE A 25 18.26 7.24 -5.72
N GLN A 26 17.61 8.23 -6.33
CA GLN A 26 16.71 9.14 -5.63
C GLN A 26 15.49 8.42 -5.05
N THR A 27 14.92 7.47 -5.80
CA THR A 27 13.78 6.66 -5.33
C THR A 27 14.16 5.83 -4.12
N ARG A 28 15.34 5.22 -4.11
CA ARG A 28 15.83 4.45 -2.96
C ARG A 28 16.07 5.34 -1.74
N GLN A 29 16.67 6.51 -1.91
CA GLN A 29 16.87 7.47 -0.82
C GLN A 29 15.52 7.93 -0.22
N LEU A 30 14.56 8.23 -1.08
CA LEU A 30 13.21 8.62 -0.67
C LEU A 30 12.49 7.48 0.05
N ALA A 31 12.57 6.24 -0.46
CA ALA A 31 11.96 5.08 0.19
C ALA A 31 12.51 4.89 1.62
N GLN A 32 13.84 5.04 1.80
CA GLN A 32 14.46 4.95 3.12
C GLN A 32 14.07 6.10 4.05
N GLN A 33 13.94 7.31 3.52
CA GLN A 33 13.41 8.45 4.28
C GLN A 33 11.96 8.19 4.72
N MET A 34 11.09 7.77 3.79
CA MET A 34 9.71 7.46 4.07
C MET A 34 9.56 6.36 5.13
N ARG A 35 10.41 5.33 5.13
CA ARG A 35 10.39 4.30 6.19
C ARG A 35 10.57 4.90 7.58
N ARG A 36 11.51 5.83 7.75
CA ARG A 36 11.76 6.50 9.04
C ARG A 36 10.60 7.42 9.43
N GLU A 37 10.17 8.28 8.51
CA GLU A 37 9.09 9.23 8.78
C GLU A 37 7.75 8.54 9.08
N VAL A 38 7.45 7.45 8.35
CA VAL A 38 6.25 6.64 8.62
C VAL A 38 6.37 5.95 9.97
N GLN A 39 7.54 5.40 10.33
CA GLN A 39 7.73 4.80 11.65
C GLN A 39 7.48 5.80 12.77
N GLU A 40 8.11 6.98 12.70
CA GLU A 40 7.91 8.05 13.68
C GLU A 40 6.43 8.46 13.79
N LEU A 41 5.75 8.61 12.65
CA LEU A 41 4.32 8.93 12.61
C LEU A 41 3.47 7.82 13.25
N VAL A 42 3.75 6.55 12.94
CA VAL A 42 3.04 5.39 13.48
C VAL A 42 3.25 5.30 14.99
N ASP A 43 4.48 5.49 15.48
CA ASP A 43 4.79 5.46 16.92
C ASP A 43 4.03 6.54 17.68
N VAL A 44 3.97 7.76 17.13
CA VAL A 44 3.18 8.86 17.72
C VAL A 44 1.69 8.54 17.70
N LEU A 45 1.17 8.03 16.58
CA LEU A 45 -0.25 7.70 16.45
C LEU A 45 -0.66 6.59 17.43
N LEU A 46 0.13 5.52 17.53
CA LEU A 46 -0.20 4.37 18.38
C LEU A 46 0.06 4.61 19.86
N SER A 47 0.99 5.50 20.22
CA SER A 47 1.23 5.89 21.62
C SER A 47 0.23 6.92 22.17
N THR A 48 -0.59 7.54 21.31
CA THR A 48 -1.55 8.57 21.72
C THR A 48 -2.81 7.92 22.32
N PRO A 49 -3.10 8.08 23.63
CA PRO A 49 -4.24 7.39 24.28
C PRO A 49 -5.62 7.72 23.67
N ASN A 50 -5.76 8.94 23.13
CA ASN A 50 -7.00 9.38 22.48
C ASN A 50 -7.24 8.67 21.14
N MET A 51 -6.21 8.11 20.49
CA MET A 51 -6.38 7.39 19.23
C MET A 51 -7.24 6.14 19.41
N GLU A 52 -6.96 5.34 20.45
CA GLU A 52 -7.75 4.13 20.72
C GLU A 52 -9.21 4.48 20.98
N GLN A 53 -9.47 5.46 21.85
CA GLN A 53 -10.84 5.89 22.20
C GLN A 53 -11.65 6.36 20.99
N ARG A 54 -10.99 6.88 19.96
CA ARG A 54 -11.64 7.45 18.76
C ARG A 54 -11.76 6.47 17.61
N THR A 55 -11.11 5.30 17.68
CA THR A 55 -10.98 4.40 16.53
C THR A 55 -11.30 2.94 16.82
N VAL A 56 -11.12 2.47 18.06
CA VAL A 56 -11.46 1.10 18.47
C VAL A 56 -12.97 0.97 18.63
N GLY A 57 -13.58 -0.02 17.95
CA GLY A 57 -15.02 -0.25 17.98
C GLY A 57 -15.86 0.81 17.24
N ILE A 58 -15.24 1.83 16.64
CA ILE A 58 -15.91 2.89 15.89
C ILE A 58 -15.97 2.53 14.40
N GLY A 59 -17.07 2.89 13.73
CA GLY A 59 -17.20 2.70 12.28
C GLY A 59 -17.14 1.23 11.86
N ARG A 60 -17.74 0.34 12.68
CA ARG A 60 -17.74 -1.10 12.44
C ARG A 60 -18.44 -1.42 11.12
N LEU A 61 -17.77 -2.18 10.26
CA LEU A 61 -18.34 -2.77 9.06
C LEU A 61 -18.36 -4.29 9.24
N ASP A 62 -19.55 -4.84 9.41
CA ASP A 62 -19.74 -6.28 9.55
C ASP A 62 -19.18 -7.04 8.33
N PRO A 63 -18.50 -8.20 8.51
CA PRO A 63 -17.95 -8.99 7.42
C PRO A 63 -18.96 -9.40 6.35
N GLU A 64 -20.20 -9.74 6.73
CA GLU A 64 -21.25 -10.13 5.78
C GLU A 64 -21.71 -8.92 4.97
N ILE A 65 -21.95 -7.78 5.64
CA ILE A 65 -22.29 -6.52 4.96
C ILE A 65 -21.17 -6.09 4.00
N ALA A 66 -19.91 -6.18 4.42
CA ALA A 66 -18.77 -5.83 3.56
C ALA A 66 -18.74 -6.63 2.26
N ARG A 67 -19.14 -7.92 2.35
CA ARG A 67 -19.24 -8.82 1.21
C ARG A 67 -20.45 -8.48 0.35
N ASP A 68 -21.64 -8.40 0.94
CA ASP A 68 -22.89 -8.23 0.21
C ASP A 68 -22.99 -6.90 -0.52
N PHE A 69 -22.43 -5.83 0.08
CA PHE A 69 -22.37 -4.50 -0.52
C PHE A 69 -21.09 -4.25 -1.33
N SER A 70 -20.28 -5.29 -1.55
CA SER A 70 -19.09 -5.25 -2.42
C SER A 70 -18.09 -4.15 -2.04
N ASN A 71 -17.83 -3.96 -0.75
CA ASN A 71 -16.73 -3.11 -0.30
C ASN A 71 -15.39 -3.69 -0.77
N VAL A 72 -14.40 -2.82 -1.03
CA VAL A 72 -13.10 -3.21 -1.59
C VAL A 72 -11.92 -2.61 -0.81
N GLY A 73 -10.73 -3.14 -1.08
CA GLY A 73 -9.48 -2.60 -0.56
C GLY A 73 -9.39 -2.70 0.97
N PRO A 74 -8.83 -1.68 1.66
CA PRO A 74 -8.67 -1.72 3.10
C PRO A 74 -9.98 -1.85 3.88
N MET A 75 -11.11 -1.48 3.28
CA MET A 75 -12.41 -1.58 3.95
C MET A 75 -12.81 -3.04 4.21
N VAL A 76 -12.70 -3.88 3.17
CA VAL A 76 -13.09 -5.29 3.25
C VAL A 76 -12.00 -6.12 3.93
N ARG A 77 -10.72 -5.75 3.74
CA ARG A 77 -9.59 -6.38 4.43
C ARG A 77 -9.58 -6.15 5.94
N ALA A 78 -10.05 -4.99 6.40
CA ALA A 78 -10.21 -4.73 7.83
C ALA A 78 -11.44 -5.41 8.45
N SER A 79 -12.31 -5.99 7.62
CA SER A 79 -13.49 -6.77 8.01
C SER A 79 -13.28 -8.28 7.80
N GLY A 80 -12.04 -8.75 7.88
CA GLY A 80 -11.70 -10.19 7.89
C GLY A 80 -11.51 -10.84 6.51
N HIS A 81 -11.71 -10.12 5.40
CA HIS A 81 -11.57 -10.70 4.06
C HIS A 81 -10.19 -10.38 3.47
N ALA A 82 -9.27 -11.34 3.56
CA ALA A 82 -7.93 -11.25 2.96
C ALA A 82 -7.98 -11.38 1.42
N ARG A 83 -8.44 -10.32 0.75
CA ARG A 83 -8.52 -10.24 -0.72
C ARG A 83 -7.84 -9.01 -1.28
N ASP A 84 -7.12 -9.18 -2.38
CA ASP A 84 -6.49 -8.09 -3.13
C ASP A 84 -6.27 -8.52 -4.57
N THR A 85 -6.76 -7.72 -5.53
CA THR A 85 -6.65 -8.04 -6.96
C THR A 85 -5.21 -8.26 -7.41
N ARG A 86 -4.22 -7.59 -6.78
CA ARG A 86 -2.81 -7.77 -7.14
C ARG A 86 -2.28 -9.16 -6.80
N ALA A 87 -2.86 -9.82 -5.80
CA ALA A 87 -2.50 -11.17 -5.37
C ALA A 87 -3.43 -12.23 -6.00
N ASP A 88 -4.74 -12.01 -5.97
CA ASP A 88 -5.76 -12.97 -6.43
C ASP A 88 -5.83 -13.05 -7.97
N HIS A 89 -5.63 -11.91 -8.64
CA HIS A 89 -5.66 -11.77 -10.09
C HIS A 89 -4.50 -10.90 -10.59
N PRO A 90 -3.25 -11.35 -10.45
CA PRO A 90 -2.08 -10.50 -10.68
C PRO A 90 -2.03 -9.91 -12.09
N PHE A 91 -1.67 -8.63 -12.16
CA PHE A 91 -1.53 -7.87 -13.41
C PHE A 91 -0.25 -7.02 -13.36
N VAL A 92 0.26 -6.56 -14.52
CA VAL A 92 1.37 -5.60 -14.62
C VAL A 92 2.59 -6.00 -13.76
N GLY A 93 2.86 -7.32 -13.67
CA GLY A 93 4.02 -7.86 -12.94
C GLY A 93 3.85 -7.99 -11.42
N TYR A 94 2.70 -7.68 -10.82
CA TYR A 94 2.50 -7.84 -9.36
C TYR A 94 2.75 -9.27 -8.86
N GLY A 95 2.51 -10.29 -9.69
CA GLY A 95 2.79 -11.69 -9.35
C GLY A 95 4.29 -12.04 -9.27
N LEU A 96 5.17 -11.12 -9.65
CA LEU A 96 6.63 -11.26 -9.55
C LEU A 96 7.21 -10.52 -8.33
N LEU A 97 6.38 -9.77 -7.58
CA LEU A 97 6.82 -9.00 -6.43
C LEU A 97 6.54 -9.76 -5.13
N PRO A 98 7.40 -9.62 -4.10
CA PRO A 98 7.16 -10.20 -2.78
C PRO A 98 6.10 -9.39 -2.02
N MET A 99 4.84 -9.50 -2.46
CA MET A 99 3.71 -8.80 -1.86
C MET A 99 3.06 -9.64 -0.76
N GLU A 100 2.79 -9.00 0.37
CA GLU A 100 1.99 -9.56 1.47
C GLU A 100 0.60 -8.89 1.50
N VAL A 101 -0.45 -9.67 1.71
CA VAL A 101 -1.83 -9.17 1.84
C VAL A 101 -2.19 -9.07 3.32
N HIS A 102 -2.42 -7.84 3.79
CA HIS A 102 -2.75 -7.56 5.19
C HIS A 102 -4.24 -7.49 5.43
N SER A 103 -4.75 -8.25 6.40
CA SER A 103 -6.15 -8.21 6.82
C SER A 103 -6.27 -8.18 8.34
N GLU A 104 -7.36 -7.60 8.82
CA GLU A 104 -7.68 -7.47 10.24
C GLU A 104 -9.11 -7.95 10.49
N GLN A 105 -9.43 -8.35 11.72
CA GLN A 105 -10.75 -8.86 12.08
C GLN A 105 -11.58 -7.89 12.93
N GLY A 106 -11.00 -6.78 13.40
CA GLY A 106 -11.68 -5.85 14.30
C GLY A 106 -12.83 -5.06 13.66
N CYS A 107 -12.90 -5.02 12.32
CA CYS A 107 -13.98 -4.41 11.54
C CYS A 107 -14.13 -2.89 11.70
N ASP A 108 -13.26 -2.24 12.45
CA ASP A 108 -13.36 -0.86 12.91
C ASP A 108 -12.30 0.06 12.26
N VAL A 109 -12.30 1.34 12.66
CA VAL A 109 -11.35 2.33 12.10
C VAL A 109 -9.90 1.96 12.42
N ILE A 110 -9.61 1.46 13.63
CA ILE A 110 -8.24 1.07 13.98
C ILE A 110 -7.74 -0.11 13.13
N SER A 111 -8.61 -1.08 12.82
CA SER A 111 -8.29 -2.20 11.92
C SER A 111 -7.94 -1.71 10.52
N ARG A 112 -8.70 -0.75 9.98
CA ARG A 112 -8.40 -0.13 8.68
C ARG A 112 -7.09 0.64 8.69
N LEU A 113 -6.76 1.30 9.81
CA LEU A 113 -5.50 2.01 9.98
C LEU A 113 -4.32 1.02 9.96
N LYS A 114 -4.40 -0.08 10.71
CA LYS A 114 -3.36 -1.12 10.74
C LYS A 114 -3.11 -1.72 9.36
N VAL A 115 -4.17 -2.07 8.62
CA VAL A 115 -4.05 -2.55 7.23
C VAL A 115 -3.27 -1.55 6.37
N ARG A 116 -3.58 -0.24 6.45
CA ARG A 116 -2.88 0.79 5.67
C ARG A 116 -1.43 0.98 6.09
N ILE A 117 -1.14 0.95 7.39
CA ILE A 117 0.23 1.03 7.91
C ILE A 117 1.07 -0.10 7.32
N ASN A 118 0.58 -1.33 7.41
CA ASN A 118 1.30 -2.49 6.88
C ASN A 118 1.42 -2.44 5.36
N GLU A 119 0.39 -1.99 4.64
CA GLU A 119 0.46 -1.78 3.18
C GLU A 119 1.53 -0.76 2.76
N VAL A 120 1.78 0.27 3.56
CA VAL A 120 2.87 1.23 3.29
C VAL A 120 4.23 0.52 3.38
N TYR A 121 4.47 -0.29 4.42
CA TYR A 121 5.72 -1.04 4.54
C TYR A 121 5.88 -2.09 3.44
N THR A 122 4.82 -2.81 3.09
CA THR A 122 4.83 -3.74 1.95
C THR A 122 5.10 -3.00 0.63
N ALA A 123 4.53 -1.82 0.42
CA ALA A 123 4.81 -1.00 -0.77
C ALA A 123 6.28 -0.59 -0.86
N LEU A 124 6.88 -0.16 0.27
CA LEU A 124 8.30 0.18 0.33
C LEU A 124 9.18 -1.04 0.06
N ASN A 125 8.82 -2.22 0.59
CA ASN A 125 9.54 -3.47 0.32
C ASN A 125 9.47 -3.88 -1.16
N MET A 126 8.30 -3.73 -1.79
CA MET A 126 8.14 -3.98 -3.22
C MET A 126 8.95 -2.99 -4.07
N ILE A 127 9.06 -1.73 -3.66
CA ILE A 127 9.92 -0.74 -4.34
C ILE A 127 11.39 -1.17 -4.26
N ASP A 128 11.89 -1.50 -3.07
CA ASP A 128 13.28 -1.94 -2.90
C ASP A 128 13.56 -3.19 -3.73
N TYR A 129 12.69 -4.21 -3.65
CA TYR A 129 12.81 -5.43 -4.45
C TYR A 129 12.80 -5.13 -5.95
N GLY A 130 11.88 -4.28 -6.41
CA GLY A 130 11.80 -3.86 -7.80
C GLY A 130 13.11 -3.23 -8.26
N LEU A 131 13.63 -2.26 -7.52
CA LEU A 131 14.90 -1.58 -7.86
C LEU A 131 16.12 -2.51 -7.88
N ASP A 132 16.10 -3.63 -7.15
CA ASP A 132 17.17 -4.63 -7.15
C ASP A 132 17.04 -5.68 -8.26
N ASN A 133 15.83 -5.91 -8.78
CA ASN A 133 15.51 -7.02 -9.67
C ASN A 133 14.90 -6.58 -11.01
N LEU A 134 15.00 -5.29 -11.36
CA LEU A 134 14.52 -4.78 -12.65
C LEU A 134 15.24 -5.52 -13.80
N PRO A 135 14.50 -6.17 -14.71
CA PRO A 135 15.11 -6.73 -15.90
C PRO A 135 15.61 -5.60 -16.81
N GLY A 136 16.66 -5.87 -17.58
CA GLY A 136 16.95 -5.03 -18.75
C GLY A 136 15.81 -5.10 -19.77
N GLY A 137 15.77 -4.12 -20.67
CA GLY A 137 14.71 -4.03 -21.66
C GLY A 137 14.99 -2.89 -22.66
N PRO A 138 14.10 -2.71 -23.65
CA PRO A 138 14.18 -1.63 -24.63
C PRO A 138 13.99 -0.24 -24.03
#